data_AF-A0A4P5RPZ9-F1
#
_entry.id   AF-A0A4P5RPZ9-F1
#
_cell.length_a   1.000
_cell.length_b   1.000
_cell.length_c   1.000
_cell.angle_alpha   90.00
_cell.angle_beta   90.00
_cell.angle_gamma   90.00
#
_symmetry.space_group_name_H-M   'P 1'
#
loop_
_entity.id
_entity.type
_entity.pdbx_description
1 polymer ?
#
loop_
_entity_poly.entity_id
_entity_poly.type
_entity_poly.pdbx_seq_one_letter_code
_entity_poly.pdbx_strand_id
1 'polypeptide(L)'
;MRLDHVSYVTSHDQLADTVQRLGSRLGSTFVDGGVHPRFGTRNFTLALQNGHYIEVVCPLDHPASDASPFGKAVSKRAAEGGGWLTWVVSVDDVSKVR
;
A
#
# COMPACT_ATOMS: atom_id res chain seq x y z
N MET A 1 -3.84 -17.33 -11.32
CA MET A 1 -3.43 -16.52 -10.15
C MET A 1 -1.96 -16.20 -10.30
N ARG A 2 -1.58 -14.92 -10.30
CA ARG A 2 -0.18 -14.46 -10.23
C ARG A 2 -0.04 -13.42 -9.13
N LEU A 3 1.14 -13.26 -8.55
CA LEU A 3 1.41 -12.13 -7.65
C LEU A 3 1.14 -10.82 -8.42
N ASP A 4 0.43 -9.88 -7.82
CA ASP A 4 0.25 -8.55 -8.37
C ASP A 4 1.24 -7.59 -7.72
N HIS A 5 1.07 -7.35 -6.42
CA HIS A 5 1.94 -6.48 -5.64
C HIS A 5 2.03 -6.91 -4.18
N VAL A 6 2.93 -6.25 -3.46
CA VAL A 6 3.04 -6.32 -1.99
C VAL A 6 2.84 -4.92 -1.40
N SER A 7 2.13 -4.84 -0.29
CA SER A 7 1.83 -3.59 0.41
C SER A 7 2.68 -3.45 1.67
N TYR A 8 3.35 -2.32 1.79
CA TYR A 8 4.14 -1.89 2.93
C TYR A 8 3.46 -0.68 3.59
N VAL A 9 3.14 -0.78 4.87
CA VAL A 9 2.49 0.30 5.61
C VAL A 9 3.52 1.19 6.27
N THR A 10 3.24 2.49 6.28
CA THR A 10 3.96 3.49 7.06
C THR A 10 2.97 4.49 7.67
N SER A 11 3.40 5.29 8.64
CA SER A 11 2.58 6.39 9.15
C SER A 11 2.52 7.53 8.13
N HIS A 12 1.53 8.41 8.26
CA HIS A 12 1.41 9.58 7.39
C HIS A 12 2.68 10.46 7.45
N ASP A 13 3.18 10.71 8.67
CA ASP A 13 4.36 11.53 8.92
C ASP A 13 5.65 10.94 8.34
N GLN A 14 5.73 9.61 8.20
CA GLN A 14 6.90 8.91 7.68
C GLN A 14 6.77 8.50 6.21
N LEU A 15 5.69 8.89 5.53
CA LEU A 15 5.41 8.45 4.16
C LEU A 15 6.53 8.85 3.20
N ALA A 16 6.89 10.14 3.18
CA ALA A 16 7.94 10.68 2.32
C ALA A 16 9.30 10.00 2.56
N ASP A 17 9.72 9.90 3.83
CA ASP A 17 10.97 9.26 4.21
C ASP A 17 11.00 7.78 3.85
N THR A 18 9.87 7.09 4.01
CA THR A 18 9.75 5.67 3.69
C THR A 18 9.88 5.42 2.20
N VAL A 19 9.17 6.18 1.36
CA VAL A 19 9.25 6.02 -0.10
C VAL A 19 10.64 6.39 -0.63
N GLN A 20 11.29 7.42 -0.07
CA GLN A 20 12.66 7.77 -0.44
C GLN A 20 13.66 6.70 -0.04
N ARG A 21 13.60 6.21 1.20
CA ARG A 21 14.50 5.17 1.73
C ARG A 21 14.34 3.86 0.95
N LEU A 22 13.11 3.41 0.73
CA LEU A 22 12.85 2.18 -0.02
C LEU A 22 13.24 2.35 -1.50
N GLY A 23 12.87 3.46 -2.13
CA GLY A 23 13.24 3.76 -3.51
C GLY A 23 14.75 3.76 -3.72
N SER A 24 15.50 4.43 -2.83
CA SER A 24 16.96 4.48 -2.89
C SER A 24 17.60 3.08 -2.80
N ARG A 25 17.06 2.20 -1.94
CA ARG A 25 17.54 0.81 -1.80
C ARG A 25 17.18 -0.08 -2.99
N LEU A 26 16.08 0.23 -3.66
CA LEU A 26 15.60 -0.50 -4.83
C LEU A 26 16.13 0.08 -6.15
N GLY A 27 16.83 1.22 -6.12
CA GLY A 27 17.38 1.87 -7.31
C GLY A 27 16.30 2.49 -8.22
N SER A 28 15.13 2.83 -7.68
CA SER A 28 14.03 3.42 -8.45
C SER A 28 13.20 4.37 -7.57
N THR A 29 12.33 5.17 -8.19
CA THR A 29 11.52 6.17 -7.50
C THR A 29 10.07 5.74 -7.43
N PHE A 30 9.48 5.90 -6.26
CA PHE A 30 8.04 5.75 -6.07
C PHE A 30 7.28 6.92 -6.71
N VAL A 31 6.14 6.62 -7.31
CA VAL A 31 5.22 7.60 -7.91
C VAL A 31 4.00 7.75 -7.00
N ASP A 32 3.46 8.97 -6.87
CA ASP A 32 2.20 9.20 -6.13
C ASP A 32 1.08 8.39 -6.79
N GLY A 33 0.53 7.41 -6.07
CA GLY A 33 -0.59 6.61 -6.55
C GLY A 33 -1.94 7.24 -6.21
N GLY A 34 -1.94 8.19 -5.27
CA GLY A 34 -3.09 9.01 -4.93
C GLY A 34 -3.80 8.61 -3.63
N VAL A 35 -4.92 9.27 -3.41
CA VAL A 35 -5.78 9.08 -2.24
C VAL A 35 -6.86 8.05 -2.58
N HIS A 36 -7.18 7.19 -1.62
CA HIS A 36 -8.34 6.29 -1.64
C HIS A 36 -9.42 6.81 -0.67
N PRO A 37 -10.36 7.68 -1.11
CA PRO A 37 -11.31 8.33 -0.20
C PRO A 37 -12.19 7.33 0.57
N ARG A 38 -12.59 6.24 -0.10
CA ARG A 38 -13.42 5.19 0.50
C ARG A 38 -12.70 4.41 1.61
N PHE A 39 -11.38 4.32 1.54
CA PHE A 39 -10.58 3.55 2.49
C PHE A 39 -9.89 4.42 3.53
N GLY A 40 -9.84 5.75 3.33
CA GLY A 40 -9.08 6.65 4.18
C GLY A 40 -7.58 6.37 4.11
N THR A 41 -7.04 6.09 2.92
CA THR A 41 -5.61 5.81 2.76
C THR A 41 -5.00 6.63 1.63
N ARG A 42 -3.69 6.78 1.62
CA ARG A 42 -2.90 7.28 0.47
C ARG A 42 -1.80 6.29 0.16
N ASN A 43 -1.46 6.11 -1.10
CA ASN A 43 -0.34 5.27 -1.50
C ASN A 43 0.65 5.96 -2.44
N PHE A 44 1.79 5.30 -2.54
CA PHE A 44 2.82 5.50 -3.54
C PHE A 44 3.17 4.13 -4.12
N THR A 45 3.48 4.07 -5.41
CA THR A 45 3.79 2.81 -6.09
C THR A 45 5.16 2.84 -6.76
N LEU A 46 5.87 1.72 -6.74
CA LEU A 46 7.13 1.53 -7.45
C LEU A 46 6.98 0.32 -8.37
N ALA A 47 7.01 0.56 -9.68
CA ALA A 47 6.92 -0.48 -10.67
C ALA A 47 8.16 -1.39 -10.66
N LEU A 48 7.93 -2.69 -10.71
CA LEU A 48 8.94 -3.73 -10.87
C LEU A 48 8.79 -4.38 -12.26
N GLN A 49 9.55 -5.44 -12.49
CA GLN A 49 9.46 -6.22 -13.72
C GLN A 49 8.12 -6.97 -13.82
N ASN A 50 7.73 -7.32 -15.05
CA ASN A 50 6.58 -8.20 -15.35
C ASN A 50 5.22 -7.70 -14.81
N GLY A 51 5.09 -6.37 -14.66
CA GLY A 51 3.85 -5.74 -14.19
C GLY A 51 3.60 -5.92 -12.69
N HIS A 52 4.61 -6.31 -11.92
CA HIS A 52 4.54 -6.28 -10.46
C HIS A 52 4.87 -4.90 -9.92
N TYR A 53 4.46 -4.58 -8.69
CA TYR A 53 4.86 -3.35 -8.03
C TYR A 53 4.93 -3.51 -6.51
N ILE A 54 5.56 -2.55 -5.86
CA ILE A 54 5.47 -2.34 -4.41
C ILE A 54 4.54 -1.17 -4.17
N GLU A 55 3.58 -1.35 -3.28
CA GLU A 55 2.75 -0.27 -2.75
C GLU A 55 3.27 0.14 -1.37
N VAL A 56 3.57 1.41 -1.17
CA VAL A 56 3.71 2.00 0.17
C VAL A 56 2.43 2.76 0.48
N VAL A 57 1.73 2.38 1.55
CA VAL A 57 0.42 2.93 1.91
C VAL A 57 0.42 3.47 3.34
N CYS A 58 -0.27 4.58 3.58
CA CYS A 58 -0.50 5.12 4.92
C CYS A 58 -1.98 5.40 5.15
N PRO A 59 -2.45 5.38 6.41
CA PRO A 59 -3.78 5.88 6.74
C PRO A 59 -3.81 7.41 6.59
N LEU A 60 -4.99 7.96 6.34
CA LEU A 60 -5.30 9.37 6.48
C LEU A 60 -5.90 9.64 7.85
N ASP A 61 -5.72 10.85 8.37
CA ASP A 61 -6.48 11.35 9.51
C ASP A 61 -7.90 11.69 9.07
N HIS A 62 -8.71 10.65 8.88
CA HIS A 62 -10.07 10.76 8.37
C HIS A 62 -10.93 9.58 8.86
N PRO A 63 -12.22 9.79 9.23
CA PRO A 63 -13.08 8.71 9.74
C PRO A 63 -13.25 7.51 8.79
N ALA A 64 -13.02 7.70 7.48
CA ALA A 64 -13.05 6.61 6.50
C ALA A 64 -11.99 5.53 6.76
N SER A 65 -10.86 5.91 7.36
CA SER A 65 -9.79 4.99 7.76
C SER A 65 -10.31 3.94 8.75
N ASP A 66 -11.25 4.34 9.61
CA ASP A 66 -11.85 3.47 10.63
C ASP A 66 -13.16 2.82 10.16
N ALA A 67 -13.60 3.07 8.93
CA ALA A 67 -14.85 2.51 8.39
C ALA A 67 -14.61 1.22 7.61
N SER A 68 -13.54 1.15 6.81
CA SER A 68 -13.28 0.02 5.91
C SER A 68 -12.36 -1.04 6.55
N PRO A 69 -12.51 -2.35 6.22
CA PRO A 69 -11.59 -3.38 6.70
C PRO A 69 -10.14 -3.11 6.34
N PHE A 70 -9.89 -2.63 5.11
CA PHE A 70 -8.55 -2.29 4.65
C PHE A 70 -7.98 -1.08 5.38
N GLY A 71 -8.76 0.01 5.51
CA GLY A 71 -8.38 1.18 6.29
C GLY A 71 -7.99 0.83 7.73
N LYS A 72 -8.80 0.02 8.41
CA LYS A 72 -8.51 -0.46 9.78
C LYS A 72 -7.21 -1.25 9.85
N ALA A 73 -6.96 -2.13 8.88
CA ALA A 73 -5.74 -2.92 8.82
C ALA A 73 -4.50 -2.04 8.60
N VAL A 74 -4.60 -1.05 7.71
CA VAL A 74 -3.54 -0.05 7.46
C VAL A 74 -3.30 0.81 8.69
N SER A 75 -4.35 1.38 9.31
CA SER A 75 -4.25 2.19 10.53
C SER A 75 -3.61 1.42 11.67
N LYS A 76 -4.08 0.18 11.92
CA LYS A 76 -3.51 -0.69 12.95
C LYS A 76 -2.03 -0.98 12.68
N ARG A 77 -1.68 -1.34 11.45
CA ARG A 77 -0.30 -1.66 11.09
C ARG A 77 0.62 -0.45 11.20
N ALA A 78 0.14 0.75 10.85
CA ALA A 78 0.88 1.99 11.06
C ALA A 78 1.13 2.26 12.55
N ALA A 79 0.12 2.07 13.40
CA ALA A 79 0.24 2.22 14.85
C ALA A 79 1.20 1.21 15.49
N GLU A 80 1.38 0.04 14.89
CA GLU A 80 2.36 -0.99 15.29
C GLU A 80 3.80 -0.69 14.81
N GLY A 81 4.04 0.46 14.18
CA GLY A 81 5.36 0.87 13.66
C GLY A 81 5.57 0.61 12.17
N GLY A 82 4.51 0.24 11.44
CA GLY A 82 4.55 0.00 10.00
C GLY A 82 5.17 -1.34 9.60
N GLY A 83 5.53 -1.47 8.32
CA GLY A 83 6.09 -2.68 7.74
C GLY A 83 5.18 -3.38 6.75
N TRP A 84 5.60 -4.56 6.28
CA TRP A 84 4.80 -5.38 5.38
C TRP A 84 3.41 -5.68 5.97
N LEU A 85 2.37 -5.55 5.15
CA LEU A 85 0.98 -5.80 5.53
C LEU A 85 0.42 -7.03 4.82
N THR A 86 0.44 -7.02 3.48
CA THR A 86 -0.20 -8.07 2.69
C THR A 86 0.44 -8.17 1.29
N TRP A 87 0.01 -9.19 0.56
CA TRP A 87 0.26 -9.40 -0.86
C TRP A 87 -1.09 -9.51 -1.57
N VAL A 88 -1.11 -9.15 -2.85
CA VAL A 88 -2.31 -9.20 -3.70
C VAL A 88 -2.04 -10.10 -4.88
N VAL A 89 -3.05 -10.87 -5.29
CA VAL A 89 -2.98 -11.72 -6.49
C VAL A 89 -3.90 -11.21 -7.57
N SER A 90 -3.38 -11.18 -8.79
CA SER A 90 -4.17 -10.97 -9.98
C SER A 90 -4.69 -12.31 -10.50
N VAL A 91 -5.94 -12.30 -10.93
CA VAL A 91 -6.64 -13.41 -11.56
C VAL A 91 -7.31 -12.92 -12.84
N ASP A 92 -7.44 -13.80 -13.82
CA ASP A 92 -8.09 -13.46 -15.08
C ASP A 92 -9.60 -13.22 -14.89
N ASP A 93 -10.20 -13.86 -13.89
CA ASP A 93 -11.63 -13.77 -13.58
C ASP A 93 -11.88 -13.91 -12.06
N VAL A 94 -12.19 -12.78 -11.41
CA VAL A 94 -12.40 -12.72 -9.96
C VAL A 94 -13.66 -13.48 -9.51
N SER A 95 -14.65 -13.66 -10.40
CA SER A 95 -15.89 -14.37 -10.07
C SER A 95 -15.67 -15.86 -9.79
N LYS A 96 -14.53 -16.40 -10.24
CA LYS A 96 -14.12 -17.80 -10.04
C LYS A 96 -13.34 -18.02 -8.74
N VAL A 97 -13.02 -16.95 -7.99
CA VAL A 97 -12.36 -17.02 -6.68
C VAL A 97 -13.43 -17.06 -5.59
N ARG A 98 -13.37 -18.06 -4.71
CA ARG A 98 -14.31 -18.27 -3.60
C ARG A 98 -13.60 -18.24 -2.26
#